data_AF-A0A0Q2RD90-F1
#
_entry.id   AF-A0A0Q2RD90-F1
#
_cell.length_a   1.000
_cell.length_b   1.000
_cell.length_c   1.000
_cell.angle_alpha   90.00
_cell.angle_beta   90.00
_cell.angle_gamma   90.00
#
_symmetry.space_group_name_H-M   'P 1'
#
loop_
_entity.id
_entity.type
_entity.pdbx_description
1 polymer ?
#
loop_
_entity_poly.entity_id
_entity_poly.type
_entity_poly.pdbx_seq_one_letter_code
_entity_poly.pdbx_strand_id
1 'polypeptide(L)'
;MVEIRVKALTREATEIARESGLIAVPEYRTADGTRIDLAILSDGKKLLAVEFENSYKWIRQRLLYNIVKASRAGFSELWVVYPFQVPSLGWINEYAMELGVELKILGPEEFMEKIRSIRAQ
;
A
#
# COMPACT_ATOMS: atom_id res chain seq x y z
N MET A 1 5.72 -1.29 -21.73
CA MET A 1 5.82 -1.51 -20.27
C MET A 1 6.00 -0.15 -19.64
N VAL A 2 5.09 0.23 -18.74
CA VAL A 2 5.24 1.48 -17.97
C VAL A 2 6.14 1.15 -16.78
N GLU A 3 7.33 1.73 -16.74
CA GLU A 3 8.23 1.61 -15.60
C GLU A 3 7.74 2.54 -14.49
N ILE A 4 7.42 1.99 -13.31
CA ILE A 4 7.06 2.82 -12.17
C ILE A 4 8.31 3.53 -11.66
N ARG A 5 8.28 4.86 -11.63
CA ARG A 5 9.25 5.66 -10.87
C ARG A 5 8.89 5.62 -9.38
N VAL A 6 9.13 4.48 -8.73
CA VAL A 6 8.70 4.21 -7.34
C VAL A 6 9.08 5.33 -6.39
N LYS A 7 10.33 5.83 -6.48
CA LYS A 7 10.80 6.95 -5.65
C LYS A 7 10.01 8.25 -5.87
N ALA A 8 9.67 8.55 -7.12
CA ALA A 8 8.90 9.74 -7.45
C ALA A 8 7.46 9.63 -6.94
N LEU A 9 6.80 8.48 -7.18
CA LEU A 9 5.45 8.20 -6.71
C LEU A 9 5.36 8.18 -5.18
N THR A 10 6.33 7.58 -4.50
CA THR A 10 6.38 7.57 -3.03
C THR A 10 6.49 9.00 -2.49
N ARG A 11 7.36 9.82 -3.10
CA ARG A 11 7.54 11.22 -2.72
C ARG A 11 6.26 12.03 -2.94
N GLU A 12 5.65 11.94 -4.11
CA GLU A 12 4.43 12.70 -4.45
C GLU A 12 3.27 12.29 -3.54
N ALA A 13 3.06 10.99 -3.32
CA ALA A 13 2.04 10.50 -2.39
C ALA A 13 2.29 10.97 -0.94
N THR A 14 3.55 11.04 -0.53
CA THR A 14 3.94 11.56 0.80
C THR A 14 3.60 13.04 0.93
N GLU A 15 3.89 13.84 -0.10
CA GLU A 15 3.59 15.28 -0.12
C GLU A 15 2.06 15.50 -0.07
N ILE A 16 1.29 14.81 -0.92
CA ILE A 16 -0.19 14.91 -0.97
C ILE A 16 -0.83 14.54 0.37
N ALA A 17 -0.40 13.43 0.99
CA ALA A 17 -0.95 13.01 2.28
C ALA A 17 -0.67 14.04 3.38
N ARG A 18 0.53 14.64 3.40
CA ARG A 18 0.91 15.68 4.36
C ARG A 18 0.11 16.97 4.17
N GLU A 19 -0.09 17.39 2.92
CA GLU A 19 -0.94 18.55 2.58
C GLU A 19 -2.40 18.32 3.03
N SER A 20 -2.84 17.06 3.09
CA SER A 20 -4.15 16.67 3.58
C SER A 20 -4.23 16.54 5.12
N GLY A 21 -3.19 16.96 5.85
CA GLY A 21 -3.14 16.91 7.32
C GLY A 21 -2.80 15.54 7.91
N LEU A 22 -2.36 14.58 7.08
CA LEU A 22 -2.00 13.24 7.53
C LEU A 22 -0.49 13.12 7.78
N ILE A 23 -0.11 12.14 8.60
CA ILE A 23 1.29 11.78 8.78
C ILE A 23 1.63 10.71 7.75
N ALA A 24 2.55 11.02 6.84
CA ALA A 24 3.08 10.09 5.85
C ALA A 24 4.55 9.74 6.13
N VAL A 25 4.80 8.44 6.36
CA VAL A 25 6.10 7.88 6.72
C VAL A 25 6.58 6.92 5.63
N PRO A 26 7.48 7.37 4.73
CA PRO A 26 8.12 6.45 3.78
C PRO A 26 9.07 5.50 4.51
N GLU A 27 9.24 4.30 3.96
CA GLU A 27 10.08 3.23 4.52
C GLU A 27 9.76 2.90 6.00
N TYR A 28 8.48 2.85 6.34
CA TYR A 28 8.00 2.57 7.68
C TYR A 28 8.48 1.20 8.15
N ARG A 29 9.27 1.17 9.23
CA ARG A 29 9.74 -0.07 9.84
C ARG A 29 8.75 -0.56 10.90
N THR A 30 8.37 -1.82 10.79
CA THR A 30 7.48 -2.49 11.75
C THR A 30 8.28 -3.01 12.95
N ALA A 31 7.59 -3.34 14.04
CA ALA A 31 8.22 -3.86 15.26
C ALA A 31 8.97 -5.19 15.05
N ASP A 32 8.53 -6.00 14.08
CA ASP A 32 9.20 -7.25 13.69
C ASP A 32 10.27 -7.07 12.59
N GLY A 33 10.66 -5.82 12.29
CA GLY A 33 11.80 -5.49 11.44
C GLY A 33 11.51 -5.47 9.94
N THR A 34 10.25 -5.71 9.53
CA THR A 34 9.83 -5.56 8.12
C THR A 34 9.67 -4.09 7.74
N ARG A 35 9.59 -3.82 6.42
CA ARG A 35 9.40 -2.47 5.88
C ARG A 35 8.12 -2.40 5.06
N ILE A 36 7.29 -1.41 5.37
CA ILE A 36 6.20 -0.94 4.51
C ILE A 36 6.71 0.26 3.72
N ASP A 37 6.49 0.30 2.40
CA ASP A 37 7.09 1.34 1.55
C ASP A 37 6.57 2.74 1.89
N LEU A 38 5.28 2.87 2.19
CA LEU A 38 4.68 4.11 2.70
C LEU A 38 3.56 3.78 3.69
N ALA A 39 3.65 4.34 4.90
CA ALA A 39 2.58 4.30 5.89
C ALA A 39 1.92 5.67 6.02
N ILE A 40 0.59 5.68 6.06
CA ILE A 40 -0.22 6.88 6.29
C ILE A 40 -0.98 6.73 7.59
N LEU A 41 -0.87 7.73 8.45
CA LEU A 41 -1.42 7.76 9.80
C LEU A 41 -2.27 9.02 9.99
N SER A 42 -3.29 8.91 10.83
CA SER A 42 -4.15 10.02 11.25
C SER A 42 -4.34 9.91 12.77
N ASP A 43 -3.96 10.94 13.51
CA ASP A 43 -4.07 10.99 14.99
C ASP A 43 -3.53 9.75 15.70
N GLY A 44 -2.37 9.26 15.26
CA GLY A 44 -1.72 8.06 15.82
C GLY A 44 -2.35 6.73 15.38
N LYS A 45 -3.45 6.74 14.62
CA LYS A 45 -4.06 5.55 14.02
C LYS A 45 -3.41 5.21 12.68
N LYS A 46 -3.29 3.91 12.39
CA LYS A 46 -2.74 3.35 11.15
C LYS A 46 -3.82 3.28 10.09
N LEU A 47 -3.84 4.27 9.21
CA LEU A 47 -4.91 4.45 8.24
C LEU A 47 -4.69 3.58 7.00
N LEU A 48 -3.51 3.67 6.38
CA LEU A 48 -3.22 2.98 5.13
C LEU A 48 -1.76 2.54 5.04
N ALA A 49 -1.53 1.29 4.64
CA ALA A 49 -0.24 0.80 4.17
C ALA A 49 -0.20 0.81 2.64
N VAL A 50 0.91 1.24 2.04
CA VAL A 50 1.11 1.24 0.59
C VAL A 50 2.40 0.48 0.24
N GLU A 51 2.31 -0.40 -0.76
CA GLU A 51 3.43 -1.16 -1.33
C GLU A 51 3.55 -0.89 -2.82
N PHE A 52 4.77 -0.61 -3.30
CA PHE A 52 5.02 -0.33 -4.71
C PHE A 52 5.69 -1.54 -5.39
N GLU A 53 4.88 -2.38 -6.03
CA GLU A 53 5.35 -3.60 -6.67
C GLU A 53 5.69 -3.37 -8.15
N ASN A 54 6.98 -3.13 -8.43
CA ASN A 54 7.47 -2.87 -9.79
C ASN A 54 7.98 -4.14 -10.51
N SER A 55 7.50 -5.33 -10.12
CA SER A 55 7.86 -6.59 -10.79
C SER A 55 6.65 -7.50 -10.94
N TYR A 56 6.43 -8.02 -12.15
CA TYR A 56 5.38 -9.01 -12.40
C TYR A 56 5.70 -10.40 -11.83
N LYS A 57 6.99 -10.67 -11.54
CA LYS A 57 7.42 -11.97 -11.04
C LYS A 57 6.95 -12.15 -9.61
N TRP A 58 6.31 -13.29 -9.35
CA TRP A 58 5.89 -13.72 -8.01
C TRP A 58 4.89 -12.77 -7.33
N ILE A 59 4.08 -12.06 -8.12
CA ILE A 59 3.14 -11.07 -7.57
C ILE A 59 2.19 -11.69 -6.55
N ARG A 60 1.71 -12.92 -6.74
CA ARG A 60 0.85 -13.61 -5.76
C ARG A 60 1.56 -13.81 -4.41
N GLN A 61 2.82 -14.24 -4.43
CA GLN A 61 3.63 -14.42 -3.21
C GLN A 61 3.91 -13.07 -2.52
N ARG A 62 4.18 -12.03 -3.32
CA ARG A 62 4.39 -10.66 -2.82
C ARG A 62 3.11 -10.12 -2.17
N LEU A 63 1.95 -10.30 -2.78
CA LEU A 63 0.66 -9.94 -2.20
C LEU A 63 0.44 -10.64 -0.85
N LEU A 64 0.64 -11.96 -0.78
CA LEU A 64 0.51 -12.71 0.47
C LEU A 64 1.43 -12.16 1.57
N TYR A 65 2.70 -11.90 1.23
CA TYR A 65 3.65 -11.32 2.18
C TYR A 65 3.24 -9.92 2.63
N ASN A 66 2.80 -9.06 1.71
CA ASN A 66 2.39 -7.70 2.00
C ASN A 66 1.11 -7.65 2.85
N ILE A 67 0.14 -8.55 2.62
CA ILE A 67 -1.05 -8.71 3.46
C ILE A 67 -0.66 -9.04 4.90
N VAL A 68 0.18 -10.08 5.10
CA VAL A 68 0.63 -10.49 6.43
C VAL A 68 1.40 -9.36 7.11
N LYS A 69 2.26 -8.66 6.36
CA LYS A 69 3.01 -7.50 6.84
C LYS A 69 2.09 -6.38 7.31
N ALA A 70 1.10 -5.99 6.51
CA ALA A 70 0.12 -4.96 6.87
C ALA A 70 -0.70 -5.36 8.11
N SER A 71 -1.23 -6.59 8.12
CA SER A 71 -2.01 -7.14 9.25
C SER A 71 -1.21 -7.12 10.55
N ARG A 72 0.02 -7.66 10.55
CA ARG A 72 0.90 -7.68 11.74
C ARG A 72 1.34 -6.29 12.17
N ALA A 73 1.50 -5.38 11.21
CA ALA A 73 1.76 -3.99 11.48
C ALA A 73 0.51 -3.24 11.99
N GLY A 74 -0.68 -3.85 12.02
CA GLY A 74 -1.91 -3.24 12.52
C GLY A 74 -2.57 -2.27 11.53
N PHE A 75 -2.34 -2.43 10.23
CA PHE A 75 -3.08 -1.73 9.19
C PHE A 75 -4.26 -2.60 8.73
N SER A 76 -5.46 -2.03 8.71
CA SER A 76 -6.66 -2.68 8.18
C SER A 76 -6.86 -2.46 6.68
N GLU A 77 -6.11 -1.55 6.07
CA GLU A 77 -6.16 -1.28 4.63
C GLU A 77 -4.75 -1.33 4.02
N LEU A 78 -4.62 -2.04 2.90
CA LEU A 78 -3.39 -2.20 2.13
C LEU A 78 -3.65 -1.87 0.66
N TRP A 79 -2.94 -0.88 0.14
CA TRP A 79 -2.89 -0.60 -1.30
C TRP A 79 -1.58 -1.11 -1.89
N VAL A 80 -1.68 -1.93 -2.94
CA VAL A 80 -0.53 -2.40 -3.71
C VAL A 80 -0.56 -1.73 -5.07
N VAL A 81 0.41 -0.86 -5.32
CA VAL A 81 0.56 -0.15 -6.60
C VAL A 81 1.33 -1.07 -7.56
N TYR A 82 0.67 -1.47 -8.63
CA TYR A 82 1.16 -2.50 -9.55
C TYR A 82 0.89 -2.08 -11.01
N PRO A 83 1.92 -1.92 -11.87
CA PRO A 83 1.77 -1.33 -13.19
C PRO A 83 1.40 -2.33 -14.29
N PHE A 84 1.32 -3.62 -13.94
CA PHE A 84 1.05 -4.68 -14.89
C PHE A 84 -0.39 -5.17 -14.74
N GLN A 85 -0.83 -6.00 -15.68
CA GLN A 85 -2.12 -6.66 -15.57
C GLN A 85 -2.16 -7.53 -14.30
N VAL A 86 -3.15 -7.27 -13.45
CA VAL A 86 -3.40 -8.03 -12.23
C VAL A 86 -3.80 -9.46 -12.63
N PRO A 87 -3.07 -10.50 -12.19
CA PRO A 87 -3.48 -11.87 -12.47
C PRO A 87 -4.74 -12.20 -11.66
N SER A 88 -5.43 -13.30 -12.02
CA SER A 88 -6.48 -13.84 -11.14
C SER A 88 -5.91 -14.07 -9.74
N LEU A 89 -6.60 -13.55 -8.72
CA LEU A 89 -6.13 -13.59 -7.33
C LEU A 89 -6.58 -14.85 -6.59
N GLY A 90 -7.60 -15.55 -7.10
CA GLY A 90 -8.19 -16.70 -6.40
C GLY A 90 -8.56 -16.33 -4.95
N TRP A 91 -8.17 -17.19 -4.01
CA TRP A 91 -8.43 -17.05 -2.58
C TRP A 91 -7.63 -15.94 -1.88
N ILE A 92 -6.72 -15.23 -2.55
CA ILE A 92 -5.86 -14.21 -1.91
C ILE A 92 -6.68 -13.07 -1.29
N ASN A 93 -7.77 -12.64 -1.94
CA ASN A 93 -8.64 -11.58 -1.40
C ASN A 93 -9.36 -12.05 -0.13
N GLU A 94 -9.87 -13.28 -0.13
CA GLU A 94 -10.52 -13.89 1.04
C GLU A 94 -9.54 -14.01 2.20
N TYR A 95 -8.31 -14.45 1.92
CA TYR A 95 -7.24 -14.51 2.91
C TYR A 95 -6.87 -13.14 3.49
N ALA A 96 -6.87 -12.09 2.67
CA ALA A 96 -6.68 -10.73 3.18
C ALA A 96 -7.78 -10.33 4.17
N MET A 97 -9.04 -10.62 3.82
CA MET A 97 -10.19 -10.34 4.70
C MET A 97 -10.14 -11.15 6.00
N GLU A 98 -9.74 -12.42 5.96
CA GLU A 98 -9.54 -13.27 7.15
C GLU A 98 -8.50 -12.66 8.12
N LEU A 99 -7.49 -11.97 7.59
CA LEU A 99 -6.47 -11.26 8.36
C LEU A 99 -6.87 -9.82 8.74
N GLY A 100 -8.10 -9.41 8.46
CA GLY A 100 -8.61 -8.08 8.75
C GLY A 100 -8.02 -6.98 7.87
N VAL A 101 -7.54 -7.32 6.66
CA VAL A 101 -6.93 -6.40 5.71
C VAL A 101 -7.79 -6.27 4.45
N GLU A 102 -8.27 -5.06 4.18
CA GLU A 102 -8.86 -4.70 2.88
C GLU A 102 -7.73 -4.46 1.86
N LEU A 103 -7.58 -5.38 0.92
CA LEU A 103 -6.59 -5.29 -0.16
C LEU A 103 -7.16 -4.55 -1.37
N LYS A 104 -6.43 -3.53 -1.85
CA LYS A 104 -6.66 -2.90 -3.16
C LYS A 104 -5.40 -3.00 -4.01
N ILE A 105 -5.53 -3.47 -5.25
CA ILE A 105 -4.43 -3.47 -6.23
C ILE A 105 -4.75 -2.38 -7.26
N LEU A 106 -3.88 -1.39 -7.35
CA LEU A 106 -4.13 -0.16 -8.10
C LEU A 106 -3.07 0.02 -9.17
N GLY A 107 -3.49 0.54 -10.33
CA GLY A 107 -2.54 1.10 -11.29
C GLY A 107 -1.89 2.38 -10.75
N PRO A 108 -0.73 2.82 -11.27
CA PRO A 108 -0.07 4.06 -10.81
C PRO A 108 -0.95 5.30 -10.92
N GLU A 109 -1.69 5.46 -12.02
CA GLU A 109 -2.59 6.60 -12.24
C GLU A 109 -3.78 6.56 -11.27
N GLU A 110 -4.44 5.40 -11.13
CA GLU A 110 -5.55 5.20 -10.19
C GLU A 110 -5.11 5.44 -8.74
N PHE A 111 -3.91 5.00 -8.36
CA PHE A 111 -3.33 5.28 -7.05
C PHE A 111 -3.21 6.80 -6.81
N MET A 112 -2.70 7.55 -7.79
CA MET A 112 -2.54 8.99 -7.68
C MET A 112 -3.87 9.75 -7.63
N GLU A 113 -4.92 9.24 -8.27
CA GLU A 113 -6.26 9.79 -8.13
C GLU A 113 -6.81 9.54 -6.72
N LYS A 114 -6.75 8.29 -6.24
CA LYS A 114 -7.29 7.91 -4.93
C LYS A 114 -6.54 8.59 -3.78
N ILE A 115 -5.22 8.72 -3.86
CA ILE A 115 -4.43 9.33 -2.80
C ILE A 115 -4.75 10.82 -2.61
N ARG A 116 -5.16 11.54 -3.67
CA ARG A 116 -5.60 12.95 -3.57
C ARG A 116 -6.94 13.11 -2.84
N SER A 117 -7.75 12.04 -2.84
CA SER A 117 -9.03 11.99 -2.14
C SER A 117 -8.92 11.50 -0.70
N ILE A 118 -7.72 11.13 -0.24
CA ILE A 118 -7.53 10.70 1.15
C ILE A 118 -7.78 11.88 2.10
N ARG A 119 -8.40 11.61 3.24
CA ARG A 119 -8.73 12.61 4.25
C ARG A 119 -8.43 12.04 5.63
N ALA A 120 -8.10 12.93 6.57
CA ALA A 120 -8.20 12.62 7.98
C ALA A 120 -9.68 12.27 8.28
N GLN A 121 -9.89 11.16 8.99
CA GLN A 121 -11.22 10.74 9.43
C GLN A 121 -11.59 11.43 10.73
#